data_AF-A0A2V8RZK3-F1
#
_entry.id   AF-A0A2V8RZK3-F1
#
_cell.length_a   1.000
_cell.length_b   1.000
_cell.length_c   1.000
_cell.angle_alpha   90.00
_cell.angle_beta   90.00
_cell.angle_gamma   90.00
#
_symmetry.space_group_name_H-M   'P 1'
#
loop_
_entity.id
_entity.type
_entity.pdbx_description
1 polymer ?
#
loop_
_entity_poly.entity_id
_entity_poly.type
_entity_poly.pdbx_seq_one_letter_code
_entity_poly.pdbx_strand_id
1 'polypeptide(L)'
;MNNLQRFAAKAKFFRLLCSAFLLFAGNVSSQDLGNGFYRVTNKWLGDGKALDVINDGTNDKLQMADTTGASGQSWKLTPAGDGYYRLTTKWLAEDRSLNVVNDGTNSKVNLARSENVTGQFWKITPVGGGFYRLTTKWLGEERSLDVVNDSQKNKLQLAETAEITGQYWKISPASASAGAMGSIETRIHPTSEFKKMTFAGFTVNVNPDLIGRDVTNKALDLLSADLAKITKLLTPVQLGRLRKVPIWIQYKLNTESGMWYHESKEWLVANGYPPELEKSVEIADVNGYYDQREIQPFSVLHEFAHAYNDLYLSAMRDKLKAAFSNAVKSGKYDKVERTGSGIERAYALTNEKEYFAELTEAYFGKNDYYPFNREQLEKFDPSGYALMQSAWDQ
;
A
#
# COMPACT_ATOMS: atom_id res chain seq x y z
N MET A 1 -6.43 -60.81 -48.51
CA MET A 1 -5.91 -60.68 -47.13
C MET A 1 -5.01 -59.47 -47.07
N ASN A 2 -5.13 -58.69 -46.00
CA ASN A 2 -5.13 -57.22 -45.97
C ASN A 2 -3.82 -56.48 -46.29
N ASN A 3 -3.98 -55.42 -47.09
CA ASN A 3 -3.16 -54.21 -47.11
C ASN A 3 -3.80 -53.15 -46.19
N LEU A 4 -2.99 -52.36 -45.47
CA LEU A 4 -3.04 -50.89 -45.34
C LEU A 4 -2.08 -50.48 -44.18
N GLN A 5 -0.94 -49.86 -44.47
CA GLN A 5 -0.66 -48.39 -44.34
C GLN A 5 -0.48 -47.92 -42.87
N ARG A 6 0.37 -46.98 -42.46
CA ARG A 6 1.49 -46.14 -42.98
C ARG A 6 1.90 -45.23 -41.78
N PHE A 7 3.07 -44.58 -41.91
CA PHE A 7 3.61 -43.40 -41.19
C PHE A 7 4.53 -43.66 -39.99
N ALA A 8 5.68 -42.99 -39.83
CA ALA A 8 6.76 -42.51 -40.69
C ALA A 8 7.83 -41.91 -39.75
N ALA A 9 9.11 -42.16 -40.03
CA ALA A 9 10.25 -41.53 -39.37
C ALA A 9 10.53 -40.12 -39.92
N LYS A 10 11.18 -39.27 -39.10
CA LYS A 10 12.18 -38.20 -39.42
C LYS A 10 12.42 -37.38 -38.13
N ALA A 11 13.59 -36.89 -37.74
CA ALA A 11 15.00 -37.11 -38.02
C ALA A 11 15.76 -36.29 -36.95
N LYS A 12 16.90 -36.78 -36.46
CA LYS A 12 17.83 -36.06 -35.57
C LYS A 12 18.63 -35.02 -36.38
N PHE A 13 18.95 -33.85 -35.81
CA PHE A 13 20.26 -33.21 -36.01
C PHE A 13 20.68 -32.28 -34.84
N PHE A 14 21.79 -32.69 -34.23
CA PHE A 14 22.81 -32.08 -33.38
C PHE A 14 22.93 -30.53 -33.27
N ARG A 15 23.10 -29.99 -32.05
CA ARG A 15 24.42 -29.54 -31.52
C ARG A 15 24.36 -29.04 -30.06
N LEU A 16 25.39 -29.46 -29.32
CA LEU A 16 25.77 -29.12 -27.95
C LEU A 16 26.24 -27.66 -27.85
N LEU A 17 25.83 -26.95 -26.81
CA LEU A 17 26.64 -25.90 -26.20
C LEU A 17 26.35 -25.90 -24.70
N CYS A 18 27.33 -26.39 -23.93
CA CYS A 18 27.38 -26.24 -22.49
C CYS A 18 27.38 -24.75 -22.13
N SER A 19 26.46 -24.36 -21.27
CA SER A 19 26.72 -23.32 -20.28
C SER A 19 26.02 -23.78 -19.01
N ALA A 20 26.84 -24.06 -18.00
CA ALA A 20 26.40 -24.46 -16.68
C ALA A 20 25.45 -23.40 -16.12
N PHE A 21 24.17 -23.71 -16.03
CA PHE A 21 23.32 -23.05 -15.06
C PHE A 21 23.71 -23.65 -13.71
N LEU A 22 24.60 -22.98 -13.00
CA LEU A 22 24.65 -23.12 -11.56
C LEU A 22 23.26 -22.75 -11.07
N LEU A 23 22.49 -23.77 -10.69
CA LEU A 23 21.34 -23.62 -9.82
C LEU A 23 21.88 -23.01 -8.53
N PHE A 24 21.80 -21.69 -8.41
CA PHE A 24 21.64 -21.09 -7.10
C PHE A 24 20.27 -21.54 -6.61
N ALA A 25 20.21 -22.74 -6.05
CA ALA A 25 19.32 -23.02 -4.94
C ALA A 25 19.78 -22.08 -3.81
N GLY A 26 19.39 -20.82 -3.90
CA GLY A 26 19.46 -19.92 -2.77
C GLY A 26 18.65 -20.59 -1.69
N ASN A 27 19.32 -21.12 -0.68
CA ASN A 27 18.69 -21.37 0.60
C ASN A 27 17.92 -20.09 0.93
N VAL A 28 16.59 -20.14 0.91
CA VAL A 28 15.76 -19.10 1.47
C VAL A 28 16.03 -19.15 2.97
N SER A 29 17.10 -18.48 3.37
CA SER A 29 17.42 -18.19 4.75
C SER A 29 16.19 -17.54 5.34
N SER A 30 15.64 -18.09 6.43
CA SER A 30 14.69 -17.35 7.24
C SER A 30 15.36 -16.01 7.55
N GLN A 31 14.75 -14.91 7.12
CA GLN A 31 15.24 -13.60 7.46
C GLN A 31 15.26 -13.54 8.99
N ASP A 32 16.44 -13.38 9.59
CA ASP A 32 16.55 -13.12 11.02
C ASP A 32 15.85 -11.78 11.25
N LEU A 33 14.67 -11.83 11.86
CA LEU A 33 13.85 -10.64 12.05
C LEU A 33 14.50 -9.69 13.06
N GLY A 34 15.56 -10.11 13.76
CA GLY A 34 16.31 -9.30 14.71
C GLY A 34 15.74 -9.38 16.13
N ASN A 35 16.52 -8.94 17.11
CA ASN A 35 16.07 -8.92 18.50
C ASN A 35 15.23 -7.67 18.78
N GLY A 36 13.94 -7.86 19.09
CA GLY A 36 13.02 -6.74 19.32
C GLY A 36 11.57 -7.17 19.53
N PHE A 37 10.71 -6.18 19.77
CA PHE A 37 9.27 -6.35 19.70
C PHE A 37 8.78 -5.87 18.34
N TYR A 38 7.70 -6.48 17.85
CA TYR A 38 7.11 -6.27 16.54
C TYR A 38 5.61 -6.03 16.64
N ARG A 39 5.09 -5.26 15.71
CA ARG A 39 3.68 -5.13 15.40
C ARG A 39 3.32 -6.13 14.33
N VAL A 40 2.19 -6.80 14.51
CA VAL A 40 1.63 -7.75 13.54
C VAL A 40 0.29 -7.20 13.05
N THR A 41 0.25 -6.66 11.82
CA THR A 41 -0.96 -6.14 11.16
C THR A 41 -1.34 -7.03 9.97
N ASN A 42 -2.59 -6.94 9.52
CA ASN A 42 -3.11 -7.75 8.43
C ASN A 42 -3.32 -6.91 7.17
N LYS A 43 -2.97 -7.43 5.99
CA LYS A 43 -3.06 -6.69 4.72
C LYS A 43 -4.50 -6.27 4.38
N TRP A 44 -5.48 -7.12 4.65
CA TRP A 44 -6.89 -6.81 4.36
C TRP A 44 -7.46 -5.73 5.29
N LEU A 45 -7.08 -5.76 6.58
CA LEU A 45 -7.51 -4.74 7.55
C LEU A 45 -6.69 -3.44 7.48
N GLY A 46 -5.51 -3.49 6.89
CA GLY A 46 -4.53 -2.41 6.89
C GLY A 46 -3.86 -2.24 8.26
N ASP A 47 -2.97 -1.24 8.34
CA ASP A 47 -2.12 -1.02 9.53
C ASP A 47 -2.86 -0.43 10.73
N GLY A 48 -4.13 -0.05 10.56
CA GLY A 48 -4.99 0.45 11.63
C GLY A 48 -5.47 -0.64 12.59
N LYS A 49 -5.36 -1.93 12.23
CA LYS A 49 -5.71 -3.06 13.10
C LYS A 49 -4.53 -3.99 13.33
N ALA A 50 -4.21 -4.22 14.60
CA ALA A 50 -3.12 -5.09 15.03
C ALA A 50 -3.63 -6.31 15.80
N LEU A 51 -2.88 -7.40 15.68
CA LEU A 51 -3.08 -8.60 16.48
C LEU A 51 -2.82 -8.26 17.96
N ASP A 52 -3.85 -8.44 18.79
CA ASP A 52 -3.87 -8.03 20.19
C ASP A 52 -4.39 -9.14 21.10
N VAL A 53 -3.95 -9.12 22.35
CA VAL A 53 -4.49 -9.96 23.42
C VAL A 53 -5.68 -9.24 24.05
N ILE A 54 -6.83 -9.89 24.13
CA ILE A 54 -7.99 -9.35 24.82
C ILE A 54 -7.70 -9.30 26.33
N ASN A 55 -7.84 -8.12 26.93
CA ASN A 55 -7.72 -7.93 28.38
C ASN A 55 -9.07 -8.18 29.07
N ASP A 56 -9.49 -9.45 29.11
CA ASP A 56 -10.71 -9.93 29.76
C ASP A 56 -10.45 -10.60 31.13
N GLY A 57 -9.20 -10.56 31.60
CA GLY A 57 -8.75 -11.18 32.85
C GLY A 57 -8.28 -12.63 32.68
N THR A 58 -8.65 -13.34 31.62
CA THR A 58 -8.08 -14.67 31.29
C THR A 58 -6.88 -14.56 30.36
N ASN A 59 -6.84 -13.50 29.53
CA ASN A 59 -5.70 -13.11 28.68
C ASN A 59 -5.24 -14.24 27.74
N ASP A 60 -6.18 -15.09 27.33
CA ASP A 60 -5.97 -16.22 26.43
C ASP A 60 -6.58 -15.99 25.04
N LYS A 61 -7.44 -14.99 24.89
CA LYS A 61 -8.09 -14.66 23.61
C LYS A 61 -7.34 -13.60 22.83
N LEU A 62 -7.49 -13.68 21.52
CA LEU A 62 -6.91 -12.76 20.55
C LEU A 62 -8.00 -12.00 19.80
N GLN A 63 -7.66 -10.79 19.37
CA GLN A 63 -8.49 -9.97 18.50
C GLN A 63 -7.63 -9.18 17.51
N MET A 64 -8.28 -8.65 16.48
CA MET A 64 -7.73 -7.53 15.71
C MET A 64 -8.29 -6.23 16.31
N ALA A 65 -7.44 -5.47 17.02
CA ALA A 65 -7.82 -4.22 17.69
C ALA A 65 -7.18 -3.02 17.01
N ASP A 66 -7.66 -1.81 17.30
CA ASP A 66 -6.99 -0.59 16.86
C ASP A 66 -5.52 -0.61 17.26
N THR A 67 -4.65 -0.26 16.31
CA THR A 67 -3.20 -0.25 16.52
C THR A 67 -2.84 0.85 17.52
N THR A 68 -2.34 0.44 18.68
CA THR A 68 -1.94 1.35 19.78
C THR A 68 -0.56 0.98 20.33
N GLY A 69 -0.02 1.74 21.27
CA GLY A 69 1.21 1.37 21.98
C GLY A 69 1.08 0.21 22.97
N ALA A 70 -0.08 -0.48 23.03
CA ALA A 70 -0.34 -1.50 24.04
C ALA A 70 0.68 -2.65 24.01
N SER A 71 1.13 -3.08 25.19
CA SER A 71 2.05 -4.20 25.33
C SER A 71 1.46 -5.54 24.87
N GLY A 72 0.13 -5.66 24.82
CA GLY A 72 -0.59 -6.80 24.22
C GLY A 72 -0.43 -6.91 22.71
N GLN A 73 -0.08 -5.81 22.04
CA GLN A 73 0.12 -5.75 20.59
C GLN A 73 1.61 -5.70 20.18
N SER A 74 2.51 -5.79 21.16
CA SER A 74 3.96 -5.78 20.96
C SER A 74 4.49 -7.21 21.02
N TRP A 75 4.71 -7.84 19.87
CA TRP A 75 5.06 -9.25 19.72
C TRP A 75 6.57 -9.48 19.68
N LYS A 76 7.12 -10.31 20.57
CA LYS A 76 8.49 -10.80 20.49
C LYS A 76 8.50 -12.08 19.67
N LEU A 77 9.38 -12.14 18.68
CA LEU A 77 9.60 -13.32 17.84
C LEU A 77 10.90 -13.99 18.29
N THR A 78 10.78 -15.08 19.04
CA THR A 78 11.93 -15.80 19.58
C THR A 78 12.24 -17.01 18.68
N PRO A 79 13.44 -17.14 18.10
CA PRO A 79 13.80 -18.31 17.31
C PRO A 79 13.59 -19.61 18.10
N ALA A 80 12.93 -20.59 17.48
CA ALA A 80 12.64 -21.92 18.04
C ALA A 80 13.41 -23.06 17.33
N GLY A 81 14.33 -22.71 16.41
CA GLY A 81 15.05 -23.66 15.56
C GLY A 81 14.33 -23.95 14.25
N ASP A 82 15.06 -24.49 13.27
CA ASP A 82 14.56 -24.89 11.93
C ASP A 82 13.79 -23.80 11.16
N GLY A 83 14.10 -22.52 11.39
CA GLY A 83 13.40 -21.40 10.77
C GLY A 83 12.01 -21.09 11.35
N TYR A 84 11.68 -21.65 12.51
CA TYR A 84 10.44 -21.34 13.24
C TYR A 84 10.68 -20.35 14.38
N TYR A 85 9.61 -19.66 14.76
CA TYR A 85 9.57 -18.67 15.82
C TYR A 85 8.47 -18.99 16.82
N ARG A 86 8.73 -18.71 18.09
CA ARG A 86 7.69 -18.56 19.11
C ARG A 86 7.29 -17.09 19.18
N LEU A 87 5.99 -16.82 19.08
CA LEU A 87 5.43 -15.48 19.18
C LEU A 87 4.86 -15.28 20.58
N THR A 88 5.42 -14.34 21.33
CA THR A 88 4.91 -13.92 22.64
C THR A 88 4.65 -12.43 22.66
N THR A 89 3.89 -11.92 23.62
CA THR A 89 3.65 -10.47 23.74
C THR A 89 4.52 -9.84 24.82
N LYS A 90 4.79 -8.54 24.71
CA LYS A 90 5.48 -7.77 25.77
C LYS A 90 4.72 -7.84 27.09
N TRP A 91 3.39 -7.92 27.02
CA TRP A 91 2.53 -7.99 28.20
C TRP A 91 2.64 -9.32 28.95
N LEU A 92 2.55 -10.45 28.22
CA LEU A 92 2.55 -11.78 28.82
C LEU A 92 3.94 -12.43 28.89
N ALA A 93 4.96 -11.71 28.44
CA ALA A 93 6.36 -12.13 28.43
C ALA A 93 6.51 -13.55 27.83
N GLU A 94 7.38 -14.39 28.39
CA GLU A 94 7.64 -15.73 27.84
C GLU A 94 6.64 -16.78 28.33
N ASP A 95 5.73 -16.44 29.24
CA ASP A 95 4.81 -17.38 29.88
C ASP A 95 3.73 -17.92 28.93
N ARG A 96 3.30 -17.09 27.97
CA ARG A 96 2.25 -17.45 27.00
C ARG A 96 2.66 -17.11 25.58
N SER A 97 2.34 -18.01 24.65
CA SER A 97 2.66 -17.87 23.23
C SER A 97 1.47 -18.17 22.32
N LEU A 98 1.51 -17.60 21.13
CA LEU A 98 0.50 -17.81 20.09
C LEU A 98 0.43 -19.30 19.76
N ASN A 99 -0.75 -19.88 19.90
CA ASN A 99 -0.96 -21.32 19.87
C ASN A 99 -2.17 -21.68 18.99
N VAL A 100 -2.07 -22.78 18.25
CA VAL A 100 -3.22 -23.43 17.62
C VAL A 100 -3.95 -24.27 18.66
N VAL A 101 -5.26 -24.03 18.82
CA VAL A 101 -6.09 -24.80 19.75
C VAL A 101 -6.28 -26.22 19.20
N ASN A 102 -5.88 -27.23 19.97
CA ASN A 102 -6.11 -28.64 19.65
C ASN A 102 -7.52 -29.07 20.10
N ASP A 103 -8.54 -28.61 19.37
CA ASP A 103 -9.96 -28.92 19.63
C ASP A 103 -10.56 -29.94 18.64
N GLY A 104 -9.70 -30.60 17.85
CA GLY A 104 -10.10 -31.53 16.78
C GLY A 104 -10.42 -30.85 15.44
N THR A 105 -10.75 -29.55 15.43
CA THR A 105 -10.93 -28.78 14.19
C THR A 105 -9.67 -28.00 13.81
N ASN A 106 -8.85 -27.65 14.81
CA ASN A 106 -7.57 -26.95 14.68
C ASN A 106 -7.69 -25.65 13.87
N SER A 107 -8.85 -24.98 14.01
CA SER A 107 -9.22 -23.78 13.26
C SER A 107 -9.06 -22.49 14.06
N LYS A 108 -8.72 -22.58 15.34
CA LYS A 108 -8.68 -21.46 16.27
C LYS A 108 -7.27 -21.20 16.78
N VAL A 109 -7.02 -19.95 17.15
CA VAL A 109 -5.80 -19.53 17.85
C VAL A 109 -6.12 -18.96 19.23
N ASN A 110 -5.17 -19.10 20.15
CA ASN A 110 -5.22 -18.52 21.48
C ASN A 110 -3.81 -18.18 22.00
N LEU A 111 -3.72 -17.61 23.21
CA LEU A 111 -2.51 -17.51 24.01
C LEU A 111 -2.49 -18.64 25.04
N ALA A 112 -1.73 -19.68 24.77
CA ALA A 112 -1.53 -20.80 25.68
C ALA A 112 -0.20 -20.69 26.42
N ARG A 113 -0.04 -21.42 27.53
CA ARG A 113 1.25 -21.53 28.23
C ARG A 113 2.34 -21.94 27.25
N SER A 114 3.48 -21.25 27.27
CA SER A 114 4.61 -21.57 26.41
C SER A 114 5.20 -22.92 26.79
N GLU A 115 5.16 -23.84 25.83
CA GLU A 115 5.63 -25.23 25.93
C GLU A 115 6.36 -25.61 24.64
N ASN A 116 7.13 -26.70 24.65
CA ASN A 116 7.87 -27.17 23.48
C ASN A 116 6.98 -28.01 22.55
N VAL A 117 5.91 -27.41 22.03
CA VAL A 117 4.92 -28.06 21.17
C VAL A 117 4.85 -27.41 19.80
N THR A 118 4.67 -28.22 18.75
CA THR A 118 4.71 -27.77 17.35
C THR A 118 3.58 -26.82 16.97
N GLY A 119 2.49 -26.78 17.74
CA GLY A 119 1.39 -25.82 17.59
C GLY A 119 1.74 -24.38 18.03
N GLN A 120 2.90 -24.18 18.67
CA GLN A 120 3.40 -22.86 19.12
C GLN A 120 4.60 -22.36 18.31
N PHE A 121 5.02 -23.13 17.30
CA PHE A 121 6.16 -22.81 16.45
C PHE A 121 5.66 -22.36 15.09
N TRP A 122 5.89 -21.10 14.78
CA TRP A 122 5.37 -20.41 13.62
C TRP A 122 6.47 -20.19 12.59
N LYS A 123 6.23 -20.63 11.36
CA LYS A 123 7.03 -20.27 10.20
C LYS A 123 6.50 -18.96 9.63
N ILE A 124 7.42 -18.06 9.31
CA ILE A 124 7.12 -16.74 8.75
C ILE A 124 7.71 -16.71 7.34
N THR A 125 6.86 -16.91 6.35
CA THR A 125 7.28 -17.04 4.94
C THR A 125 6.97 -15.76 4.18
N PRO A 126 7.97 -15.08 3.58
CA PRO A 126 7.71 -13.90 2.75
C PRO A 126 6.79 -14.24 1.57
N VAL A 127 5.81 -13.38 1.29
CA VAL A 127 4.90 -13.49 0.13
C VAL A 127 5.02 -12.30 -0.84
N GLY A 128 6.03 -11.44 -0.64
CA GLY A 128 6.26 -10.23 -1.45
C GLY A 128 5.61 -8.97 -0.88
N GLY A 129 6.09 -7.80 -1.32
CA GLY A 129 5.55 -6.49 -0.91
C GLY A 129 5.64 -6.18 0.59
N GLY A 130 6.61 -6.75 1.31
CA GLY A 130 6.75 -6.56 2.76
C GLY A 130 5.77 -7.37 3.62
N PHE A 131 5.04 -8.31 3.01
CA PHE A 131 4.09 -9.18 3.71
C PHE A 131 4.63 -10.60 3.88
N TYR A 132 4.08 -11.28 4.88
CA TYR A 132 4.43 -12.61 5.32
C TYR A 132 3.18 -13.48 5.49
N ARG A 133 3.34 -14.78 5.25
CA ARG A 133 2.37 -15.82 5.63
C ARG A 133 2.85 -16.51 6.91
N LEU A 134 1.94 -16.71 7.86
CA LEU A 134 2.22 -17.36 9.14
C LEU A 134 1.58 -18.75 9.15
N THR A 135 2.39 -19.79 9.29
CA THR A 135 1.94 -21.19 9.40
C THR A 135 2.58 -21.83 10.62
N THR A 136 2.03 -22.93 11.14
CA THR A 136 2.65 -23.64 12.28
C THR A 136 3.43 -24.87 11.86
N LYS A 137 4.40 -25.28 12.68
CA LYS A 137 5.12 -26.56 12.50
C LYS A 137 4.17 -27.75 12.56
N TRP A 138 3.06 -27.63 13.29
CA TRP A 138 2.06 -28.69 13.42
C TRP A 138 1.18 -28.86 12.18
N LEU A 139 0.54 -27.78 11.71
CA LEU A 139 -0.39 -27.86 10.58
C LEU A 139 0.29 -27.74 9.22
N GLY A 140 1.57 -27.40 9.19
CA GLY A 140 2.34 -27.25 7.96
C GLY A 140 1.87 -26.06 7.10
N GLU A 141 2.27 -26.06 5.83
CA GLU A 141 2.01 -24.94 4.92
C GLU A 141 0.58 -24.90 4.37
N GLU A 142 -0.21 -25.96 4.61
CA GLU A 142 -1.59 -26.10 4.12
C GLU A 142 -2.58 -25.24 4.88
N ARG A 143 -2.25 -24.81 6.11
CA ARG A 143 -3.11 -23.91 6.90
C ARG A 143 -2.34 -22.74 7.45
N SER A 144 -2.87 -21.54 7.24
CA SER A 144 -2.24 -20.29 7.63
C SER A 144 -3.14 -19.42 8.49
N LEU A 145 -2.51 -18.54 9.28
CA LEU A 145 -3.20 -17.56 10.10
C LEU A 145 -3.96 -16.60 9.19
N ASP A 146 -5.24 -16.42 9.49
CA ASP A 146 -6.16 -15.68 8.65
C ASP A 146 -7.06 -14.78 9.50
N VAL A 147 -7.48 -13.67 8.91
CA VAL A 147 -8.59 -12.87 9.39
C VAL A 147 -9.80 -13.18 8.54
N VAL A 148 -10.88 -13.64 9.17
CA VAL A 148 -12.14 -13.91 8.48
C VAL A 148 -12.60 -12.64 7.77
N ASN A 149 -12.74 -12.74 6.45
CA ASN A 149 -13.27 -11.67 5.60
C ASN A 149 -14.81 -11.57 5.75
N ASP A 150 -15.26 -11.18 6.94
CA ASP A 150 -16.66 -10.94 7.29
C ASP A 150 -16.93 -9.46 7.59
N SER A 151 -18.21 -9.11 7.79
CA SER A 151 -18.63 -7.74 8.10
C SER A 151 -18.18 -7.25 9.47
N GLN A 152 -17.73 -8.14 10.36
CA GLN A 152 -17.28 -7.79 11.71
C GLN A 152 -15.77 -7.54 11.80
N LYS A 153 -14.98 -8.01 10.82
CA LYS A 153 -13.56 -7.67 10.59
C LYS A 153 -12.59 -7.98 11.75
N ASN A 154 -12.96 -8.83 12.72
CA ASN A 154 -12.20 -9.00 13.97
C ASN A 154 -11.85 -10.46 14.31
N LYS A 155 -12.31 -11.43 13.53
CA LYS A 155 -12.18 -12.85 13.87
C LYS A 155 -10.93 -13.48 13.26
N LEU A 156 -10.08 -14.05 14.11
CA LEU A 156 -8.91 -14.82 13.73
C LEU A 156 -9.24 -16.30 13.53
N GLN A 157 -8.59 -16.93 12.57
CA GLN A 157 -8.70 -18.37 12.32
C GLN A 157 -7.41 -18.96 11.73
N LEU A 158 -7.35 -20.31 11.68
CA LEU A 158 -6.50 -21.06 10.77
C LEU A 158 -7.36 -21.56 9.62
N ALA A 159 -7.09 -21.08 8.40
CA ALA A 159 -7.79 -21.49 7.18
C ALA A 159 -6.85 -22.23 6.23
N GLU A 160 -7.42 -22.91 5.24
CA GLU A 160 -6.64 -23.45 4.12
C GLU A 160 -5.85 -22.31 3.45
N THR A 161 -4.57 -22.57 3.18
CA THR A 161 -3.68 -21.59 2.59
C THR A 161 -4.13 -21.25 1.18
N ALA A 162 -4.35 -19.97 0.94
CA ALA A 162 -4.77 -19.40 -0.34
C ALA A 162 -4.08 -18.05 -0.58
N GLU A 163 -4.15 -17.56 -1.81
CA GLU A 163 -3.57 -16.28 -2.20
C GLU A 163 -4.54 -15.12 -1.92
N ILE A 164 -4.90 -14.93 -0.65
CA ILE A 164 -5.87 -13.94 -0.20
C ILE A 164 -5.27 -12.97 0.82
N THR A 165 -5.70 -11.71 0.78
CA THR A 165 -5.15 -10.64 1.62
C THR A 165 -5.40 -10.83 3.12
N GLY A 166 -6.42 -11.61 3.49
CA GLY A 166 -6.67 -12.03 4.89
C GLY A 166 -5.56 -12.89 5.49
N GLN A 167 -4.74 -13.55 4.66
CA GLN A 167 -3.64 -14.42 5.10
C GLN A 167 -2.26 -13.76 5.03
N TYR A 168 -2.21 -12.47 4.66
CA TYR A 168 -0.97 -11.72 4.50
C TYR A 168 -0.78 -10.76 5.66
N TRP A 169 0.35 -10.89 6.34
CA TRP A 169 0.65 -10.21 7.58
C TRP A 169 1.87 -9.32 7.40
N LYS A 170 1.81 -8.11 7.91
CA LYS A 170 2.97 -7.21 7.98
C LYS A 170 3.55 -7.30 9.39
N ILE A 171 4.85 -7.54 9.46
CA ILE A 171 5.62 -7.60 10.71
C ILE A 171 6.57 -6.41 10.69
N SER A 172 6.32 -5.41 11.54
CA SER A 172 7.12 -4.18 11.62
C SER A 172 7.60 -3.97 13.06
N PRO A 173 8.69 -3.23 13.34
CA PRO A 173 9.13 -3.00 14.72
C PRO A 173 8.02 -2.39 15.60
N ALA A 174 7.81 -2.90 16.81
CA ALA A 174 6.87 -2.33 17.78
C ALA A 174 7.37 -0.97 18.30
N SER A 175 8.66 -0.68 18.24
CA SER A 175 9.23 0.67 18.42
C SER A 175 8.92 1.60 17.24
N ALA A 176 8.60 1.06 16.06
CA ALA A 176 7.94 1.81 15.00
C ALA A 176 6.44 2.05 15.29
N SER A 177 5.94 1.63 16.46
CA SER A 177 4.53 1.80 16.86
C SER A 177 4.25 1.66 18.37
N ALA A 178 5.05 2.23 19.29
CA ALA A 178 4.69 2.31 20.73
C ALA A 178 5.69 3.15 21.54
N GLY A 179 5.89 4.40 21.15
CA GLY A 179 6.74 5.34 21.88
C GLY A 179 6.43 6.80 21.58
N ALA A 180 5.18 7.11 21.20
CA ALA A 180 4.58 8.44 21.12
C ALA A 180 3.11 8.39 20.64
N MET A 181 2.39 7.27 20.84
CA MET A 181 0.94 7.25 20.70
C MET A 181 0.35 7.14 22.10
N GLY A 182 0.44 8.26 22.84
CA GLY A 182 -0.68 8.62 23.72
C GLY A 182 -1.95 8.70 22.87
N SER A 183 -3.11 8.66 23.50
CA SER A 183 -4.42 8.88 22.88
C SER A 183 -4.31 9.66 21.56
N ILE A 184 -4.87 9.13 20.48
CA ILE A 184 -5.10 9.85 19.20
C ILE A 184 -6.17 10.94 19.44
N GLU A 185 -5.93 11.76 20.44
CA GLU A 185 -6.19 13.18 20.39
C GLU A 185 -4.92 13.79 19.80
N THR A 186 -4.96 14.04 18.49
CA THR A 186 -4.49 15.30 17.90
C THR A 186 -3.19 15.90 18.47
N ARG A 187 -2.04 15.51 17.92
CA ARG A 187 -0.98 16.50 17.66
C ARG A 187 -1.08 16.96 16.22
N ILE A 188 -2.16 17.69 15.93
CA ILE A 188 -2.14 18.62 14.82
C ILE A 188 -1.11 19.68 15.22
N HIS A 189 0.09 19.59 14.66
CA HIS A 189 1.07 20.65 14.81
C HIS A 189 0.52 21.90 14.13
N PRO A 190 0.59 23.07 14.78
CA PRO A 190 0.43 24.33 14.07
C PRO A 190 1.31 24.31 12.82
N THR A 191 0.75 24.69 11.67
CA THR A 191 1.49 24.65 10.40
C THR A 191 2.76 25.51 10.42
N SER A 192 2.87 26.48 11.34
CA SER A 192 4.08 27.25 11.64
C SER A 192 5.25 26.43 12.19
N GLU A 193 5.01 25.25 12.76
CA GLU A 193 6.05 24.37 13.29
C GLU A 193 6.66 23.44 12.22
N PHE A 194 6.02 23.36 11.04
CA PHE A 194 6.50 22.50 9.98
C PHE A 194 7.83 22.98 9.44
N LYS A 195 8.75 22.03 9.26
CA LYS A 195 10.04 22.32 8.67
C LYS A 195 9.86 22.48 7.17
N LYS A 196 10.02 23.72 6.70
CA LYS A 196 10.02 24.05 5.28
C LYS A 196 11.30 23.58 4.60
N MET A 197 11.15 22.91 3.48
CA MET A 197 12.20 22.46 2.58
C MET A 197 11.86 22.86 1.14
N THR A 198 12.85 22.78 0.25
CA THR A 198 12.66 23.10 -1.17
C THR A 198 13.28 22.04 -2.05
N PHE A 199 12.48 21.49 -2.96
CA PHE A 199 12.90 20.47 -3.92
C PHE A 199 12.47 20.90 -5.32
N ALA A 200 13.42 21.02 -6.26
CA ALA A 200 13.14 21.45 -7.64
C ALA A 200 12.28 22.74 -7.77
N GLY A 201 12.38 23.65 -6.78
CA GLY A 201 11.60 24.89 -6.69
C GLY A 201 10.20 24.76 -6.08
N PHE A 202 9.79 23.57 -5.64
CA PHE A 202 8.56 23.33 -4.90
C PHE A 202 8.79 23.46 -3.39
N THR A 203 7.80 23.99 -2.68
CA THR A 203 7.82 24.08 -1.21
C THR A 203 7.28 22.79 -0.62
N VAL A 204 8.06 22.13 0.23
CA VAL A 204 7.66 20.93 0.97
C VAL A 204 7.74 21.23 2.46
N ASN A 205 6.59 21.19 3.15
CA ASN A 205 6.48 21.39 4.59
C ASN A 205 6.41 20.02 5.26
N VAL A 206 7.40 19.68 6.08
CA VAL A 206 7.48 18.38 6.74
C VAL A 206 7.12 18.52 8.20
N ASN A 207 6.18 17.69 8.67
CA ASN A 207 5.79 17.64 10.06
C ASN A 207 7.04 17.43 10.96
N PRO A 208 7.22 18.26 12.02
CA PRO A 208 8.44 18.22 12.83
C PRO A 208 8.72 16.84 13.44
N ASP A 209 7.68 16.09 13.79
CA ASP A 209 7.80 14.76 14.39
C ASP A 209 8.27 13.68 13.38
N LEU A 210 8.22 13.96 12.07
CA LEU A 210 8.72 13.08 11.00
C LEU A 210 10.19 13.35 10.64
N ILE A 211 10.77 14.47 11.09
CA ILE A 211 12.12 14.87 10.71
C ILE A 211 13.16 13.87 11.21
N GLY A 212 14.10 13.51 10.33
CA GLY A 212 15.24 12.66 10.65
C GLY A 212 14.94 11.16 10.69
N ARG A 213 13.69 10.75 10.48
CA ARG A 213 13.33 9.33 10.37
C ARG A 213 13.78 8.77 9.02
N ASP A 214 14.31 7.54 9.02
CA ASP A 214 14.77 6.88 7.80
C ASP A 214 13.68 6.76 6.73
N VAL A 215 12.45 6.42 7.13
CA VAL A 215 11.31 6.32 6.21
C VAL A 215 10.98 7.66 5.58
N THR A 216 11.04 8.75 6.35
CA THR A 216 10.79 10.11 5.86
C THR A 216 11.91 10.57 4.94
N ASN A 217 13.17 10.28 5.25
CA ASN A 217 14.30 10.60 4.39
C ASN A 217 14.16 9.89 3.02
N LYS A 218 13.81 8.59 3.03
CA LYS A 218 13.54 7.85 1.78
C LYS A 218 12.36 8.43 1.00
N ALA A 219 11.26 8.77 1.68
CA ALA A 219 10.12 9.40 1.03
C ALA A 219 10.48 10.76 0.40
N LEU A 220 11.31 11.56 1.07
CA LEU A 220 11.82 12.82 0.55
C LEU A 220 12.74 12.63 -0.67
N ASP A 221 13.58 11.59 -0.69
CA ASP A 221 14.41 11.26 -1.85
C ASP A 221 13.55 10.88 -3.06
N LEU A 222 12.50 10.07 -2.85
CA LEU A 222 11.53 9.70 -3.89
C LEU A 222 10.74 10.91 -4.40
N LEU A 223 10.23 11.73 -3.48
CA LEU A 223 9.51 12.95 -3.82
C LEU A 223 10.41 13.92 -4.59
N SER A 224 11.66 14.07 -4.19
CA SER A 224 12.65 14.89 -4.91
C SER A 224 12.83 14.41 -6.35
N ALA A 225 12.92 13.09 -6.57
CA ALA A 225 13.01 12.50 -7.90
C ALA A 225 11.73 12.72 -8.73
N ASP A 226 10.55 12.57 -8.12
CA ASP A 226 9.27 12.78 -8.80
C ASP A 226 9.06 14.25 -9.18
N LEU A 227 9.39 15.18 -8.29
CA LEU A 227 9.36 16.62 -8.59
C LEU A 227 10.36 16.99 -9.69
N ALA A 228 11.57 16.44 -9.66
CA ALA A 228 12.55 16.64 -10.74
C ALA A 228 12.04 16.11 -12.08
N LYS A 229 11.34 14.96 -12.09
CA LYS A 229 10.69 14.42 -13.27
C LYS A 229 9.58 15.35 -13.78
N ILE A 230 8.71 15.86 -12.91
CA ILE A 230 7.65 16.81 -13.26
C ILE A 230 8.22 18.08 -13.88
N THR A 231 9.35 18.60 -13.38
CA THR A 231 10.00 19.78 -13.98
C THR A 231 10.44 19.60 -15.44
N LYS A 232 10.61 18.36 -15.91
CA LYS A 232 10.98 18.07 -17.31
C LYS A 232 9.76 17.93 -18.22
N LEU A 233 8.57 17.74 -17.66
CA LEU A 233 7.34 17.46 -18.39
C LEU A 233 6.53 18.71 -18.68
N LEU A 234 6.60 19.71 -17.80
CA LEU A 234 5.73 20.87 -17.82
C LEU A 234 6.42 22.11 -18.38
N THR A 235 5.63 23.02 -18.97
CA THR A 235 6.12 24.30 -19.47
C THR A 235 6.52 25.24 -18.31
N PRO A 236 7.36 26.28 -18.55
CA PRO A 236 7.70 27.24 -17.50
C PRO A 236 6.49 27.92 -16.86
N VAL A 237 5.42 28.15 -17.64
CA VAL A 237 4.16 28.75 -17.13
C VAL A 237 3.47 27.80 -16.15
N GLN A 238 3.34 26.53 -16.50
CA GLN A 238 2.73 25.50 -15.65
C GLN A 238 3.57 25.25 -14.40
N LEU A 239 4.90 25.16 -14.53
CA LEU A 239 5.79 25.02 -13.39
C LEU A 239 5.72 26.23 -12.45
N GLY A 240 5.65 27.44 -13.01
CA GLY A 240 5.48 28.66 -12.21
C GLY A 240 4.17 28.69 -11.42
N ARG A 241 3.11 28.06 -11.94
CA ARG A 241 1.82 27.87 -11.27
C ARG A 241 1.90 26.79 -10.18
N LEU A 242 2.39 25.60 -10.51
CA LEU A 242 2.41 24.46 -9.59
C LEU A 242 3.43 24.60 -8.45
N ARG A 243 4.54 25.32 -8.64
CA ARG A 243 5.48 25.62 -7.54
C ARG A 243 4.88 26.47 -6.42
N LYS A 244 3.74 27.14 -6.68
CA LYS A 244 2.98 27.89 -5.67
C LYS A 244 2.08 27.00 -4.82
N VAL A 245 1.83 25.76 -5.24
CA VAL A 245 1.05 24.77 -4.50
C VAL A 245 2.00 24.11 -3.49
N PRO A 246 1.82 24.32 -2.18
CA PRO A 246 2.65 23.70 -1.18
C PRO A 246 2.36 22.20 -1.08
N ILE A 247 3.38 21.43 -0.74
CA ILE A 247 3.24 20.01 -0.38
C ILE A 247 3.42 19.88 1.13
N TRP A 248 2.54 19.16 1.81
CA TRP A 248 2.62 18.86 3.23
C TRP A 248 2.88 17.38 3.42
N ILE A 249 3.84 17.04 4.28
CA ILE A 249 4.11 15.66 4.69
C ILE A 249 3.67 15.53 6.15
N GLN A 250 2.63 14.72 6.39
CA GLN A 250 2.00 14.55 7.70
C GLN A 250 1.94 13.07 8.13
N TYR A 251 1.48 12.86 9.36
CA TYR A 251 0.96 11.56 9.77
C TYR A 251 -0.47 11.40 9.30
N LYS A 252 -0.91 10.15 9.31
CA LYS A 252 -2.27 9.74 9.07
C LYS A 252 -3.21 10.42 10.08
N LEU A 253 -3.85 11.52 9.66
CA LEU A 253 -4.78 12.31 10.48
C LEU A 253 -6.16 11.65 10.64
N ASN A 254 -6.49 10.67 9.78
CA ASN A 254 -7.73 9.90 9.82
C ASN A 254 -7.48 8.42 9.45
N THR A 255 -8.52 7.61 9.24
CA THR A 255 -8.34 6.19 8.84
C THR A 255 -7.93 5.98 7.38
N GLU A 256 -7.82 7.04 6.59
CA GLU A 256 -7.48 6.99 5.16
C GLU A 256 -5.99 7.26 4.96
N SER A 257 -5.38 6.54 4.03
CA SER A 257 -3.96 6.67 3.68
C SER A 257 -3.87 6.99 2.20
N GLY A 258 -3.05 7.96 1.82
CA GLY A 258 -2.90 8.35 0.43
C GLY A 258 -2.27 9.73 0.29
N MET A 259 -2.29 10.23 -0.94
CA MET A 259 -2.04 11.63 -1.25
C MET A 259 -3.37 12.33 -1.53
N TRP A 260 -3.45 13.62 -1.23
CA TRP A 260 -4.68 14.38 -1.37
C TRP A 260 -4.42 15.83 -1.77
N TYR A 261 -5.22 16.35 -2.69
CA TYR A 261 -5.38 17.77 -2.88
C TYR A 261 -6.55 18.31 -2.05
N HIS A 262 -6.27 19.32 -1.22
CA HIS A 262 -7.25 19.90 -0.30
C HIS A 262 -7.91 21.15 -0.86
N GLU A 263 -9.11 21.01 -1.43
CA GLU A 263 -9.75 22.12 -2.15
C GLU A 263 -10.50 23.14 -1.27
N SER A 264 -11.02 22.73 -0.12
CA SER A 264 -11.94 23.55 0.69
C SER A 264 -11.49 23.62 2.13
N LYS A 265 -11.24 24.85 2.59
CA LYS A 265 -10.99 25.15 3.99
C LYS A 265 -12.17 24.77 4.89
N GLU A 266 -13.40 24.97 4.41
CA GLU A 266 -14.60 24.62 5.18
C GLU A 266 -14.67 23.11 5.44
N TRP A 267 -14.39 22.30 4.42
CA TRP A 267 -14.33 20.84 4.56
C TRP A 267 -13.22 20.44 5.53
N LEU A 268 -12.03 21.03 5.42
CA LEU A 268 -10.91 20.77 6.32
C LEU A 268 -11.32 21.00 7.78
N VAL A 269 -11.87 22.18 8.10
CA VAL A 269 -12.31 22.53 9.46
C VAL A 269 -13.40 21.58 9.95
N ALA A 270 -14.39 21.28 9.10
CA ALA A 270 -15.50 20.39 9.46
C ALA A 270 -15.04 18.94 9.75
N ASN A 271 -13.91 18.51 9.18
CA ASN A 271 -13.35 17.17 9.35
C ASN A 271 -12.13 17.15 10.28
N GLY A 272 -11.86 18.23 11.01
CA GLY A 272 -10.80 18.29 12.02
C GLY A 272 -9.38 18.43 11.45
N TYR A 273 -9.23 18.88 10.20
CA TYR A 273 -7.93 19.15 9.58
C TYR A 273 -7.49 20.62 9.76
N PRO A 274 -6.17 20.90 9.68
CA PRO A 274 -5.68 22.28 9.64
C PRO A 274 -6.24 23.04 8.43
N PRO A 275 -6.89 24.20 8.62
CA PRO A 275 -7.42 25.01 7.52
C PRO A 275 -6.33 25.51 6.57
N GLU A 276 -5.06 25.58 7.00
CA GLU A 276 -3.93 26.02 6.20
C GLU A 276 -3.49 25.02 5.14
N LEU A 277 -4.05 23.79 5.15
CA LEU A 277 -3.86 22.84 4.05
C LEU A 277 -4.67 23.20 2.81
N GLU A 278 -5.57 24.19 2.87
CA GLU A 278 -6.33 24.59 1.68
C GLU A 278 -5.41 24.94 0.50
N LYS A 279 -5.78 24.48 -0.70
CA LYS A 279 -5.06 24.65 -1.96
C LYS A 279 -3.65 24.05 -1.92
N SER A 280 -3.48 22.93 -1.23
CA SER A 280 -2.21 22.22 -1.10
C SER A 280 -2.33 20.73 -1.39
N VAL A 281 -1.20 20.10 -1.65
CA VAL A 281 -1.08 18.64 -1.73
C VAL A 281 -0.60 18.11 -0.38
N GLU A 282 -1.19 17.04 0.10
CA GLU A 282 -0.78 16.34 1.31
C GLU A 282 -0.32 14.92 0.97
N ILE A 283 0.83 14.53 1.50
CA ILE A 283 1.23 13.13 1.66
C ILE A 283 0.86 12.76 3.11
N ALA A 284 -0.31 12.13 3.28
CA ALA A 284 -0.88 11.86 4.59
C ALA A 284 -0.23 10.67 5.30
N ASP A 285 0.48 9.81 4.55
CA ASP A 285 1.27 8.72 5.13
C ASP A 285 2.54 8.46 4.29
N VAL A 286 3.69 8.75 4.90
CA VAL A 286 5.00 8.51 4.27
C VAL A 286 5.28 7.04 3.98
N ASN A 287 4.65 6.11 4.71
CA ASN A 287 4.81 4.68 4.44
C ASN A 287 4.07 4.28 3.16
N GLY A 288 2.80 4.70 3.04
CA GLY A 288 1.98 4.42 1.86
C GLY A 288 2.56 5.01 0.57
N TYR A 289 3.16 6.21 0.63
CA TYR A 289 3.78 6.84 -0.54
C TYR A 289 4.92 6.01 -1.14
N TYR A 290 5.74 5.38 -0.28
CA TYR A 290 6.83 4.51 -0.74
C TYR A 290 6.28 3.28 -1.48
N ASP A 291 5.30 2.60 -0.90
CA ASP A 291 4.75 1.35 -1.44
C ASP A 291 3.98 1.55 -2.75
N GLN A 292 3.29 2.69 -2.90
CA GLN A 292 2.46 2.96 -4.06
C GLN A 292 3.24 3.44 -5.29
N ARG A 293 4.44 3.98 -5.12
CA ARG A 293 5.20 4.62 -6.21
C ARG A 293 5.53 3.68 -7.38
N GLU A 294 5.76 2.38 -7.13
CA GLU A 294 6.05 1.43 -8.20
C GLU A 294 4.84 1.20 -9.11
N ILE A 295 3.64 1.23 -8.54
CA ILE A 295 2.37 1.02 -9.24
C ILE A 295 1.89 2.34 -9.86
N GLN A 296 2.02 3.44 -9.12
CA GLN A 296 1.54 4.78 -9.48
C GLN A 296 2.70 5.79 -9.55
N PRO A 297 3.55 5.74 -10.59
CA PRO A 297 4.76 6.56 -10.71
C PRO A 297 4.50 8.05 -11.03
N PHE A 298 3.23 8.45 -11.09
CA PHE A 298 2.77 9.82 -11.37
C PHE A 298 1.74 10.33 -10.34
N SER A 299 1.59 9.69 -9.18
CA SER A 299 0.66 10.13 -8.12
C SER A 299 0.88 11.57 -7.65
N VAL A 300 2.14 12.05 -7.60
CA VAL A 300 2.40 13.47 -7.30
C VAL A 300 1.84 14.40 -8.38
N LEU A 301 1.92 13.99 -9.65
CA LEU A 301 1.35 14.75 -10.77
C LEU A 301 -0.18 14.67 -10.77
N HIS A 302 -0.76 13.56 -10.32
CA HIS A 302 -2.20 13.39 -10.10
C HIS A 302 -2.75 14.47 -9.16
N GLU A 303 -2.17 14.60 -7.97
CA GLU A 303 -2.61 15.62 -7.01
C GLU A 303 -2.39 17.04 -7.52
N PHE A 304 -1.30 17.26 -8.26
CA PHE A 304 -1.09 18.54 -8.93
C PHE A 304 -2.09 18.79 -10.07
N ALA A 305 -2.65 17.77 -10.70
CA ALA A 305 -3.70 17.94 -11.71
C ALA A 305 -4.98 18.45 -11.05
N HIS A 306 -5.35 17.96 -9.86
CA HIS A 306 -6.44 18.53 -9.08
C HIS A 306 -6.18 20.01 -8.74
N ALA A 307 -4.98 20.32 -8.24
CA ALA A 307 -4.60 21.69 -7.93
C ALA A 307 -4.64 22.61 -9.17
N TYR A 308 -4.15 22.11 -10.30
CA TYR A 308 -4.12 22.87 -11.55
C TYR A 308 -5.52 23.16 -12.08
N ASN A 309 -6.39 22.14 -12.05
CA ASN A 309 -7.78 22.26 -12.46
C ASN A 309 -8.54 23.27 -11.61
N ASP A 310 -8.42 23.17 -10.29
CA ASP A 310 -9.11 24.06 -9.34
C ASP A 310 -8.62 25.51 -9.45
N LEU A 311 -7.30 25.72 -9.46
CA LEU A 311 -6.71 27.06 -9.34
C LEU A 311 -6.59 27.82 -10.67
N TYR A 312 -6.46 27.12 -11.81
CA TYR A 312 -6.05 27.76 -13.06
C TYR A 312 -6.90 27.41 -14.28
N LEU A 313 -7.80 26.42 -14.21
CA LEU A 313 -8.61 25.96 -15.35
C LEU A 313 -10.11 26.23 -15.18
N SER A 314 -10.49 27.26 -14.42
CA SER A 314 -11.91 27.61 -14.21
C SER A 314 -12.68 27.81 -15.52
N ALA A 315 -12.06 28.39 -16.54
CA ALA A 315 -12.65 28.57 -17.88
C ALA A 315 -12.85 27.26 -18.66
N MET A 316 -12.22 26.15 -18.25
CA MET A 316 -12.33 24.85 -18.90
C MET A 316 -13.38 23.93 -18.25
N ARG A 317 -14.04 24.35 -17.17
CA ARG A 317 -14.99 23.51 -16.41
C ARG A 317 -16.07 22.87 -17.29
N ASP A 318 -16.65 23.63 -18.22
CA ASP A 318 -17.70 23.10 -19.10
C ASP A 318 -17.15 22.08 -20.10
N LYS A 319 -15.93 22.31 -20.63
CA LYS A 319 -15.25 21.37 -21.51
C LYS A 319 -14.88 20.08 -20.78
N LEU A 320 -14.41 20.18 -19.54
CA LEU A 320 -14.12 19.03 -18.68
C LEU A 320 -15.39 18.22 -18.41
N LYS A 321 -16.49 18.87 -18.00
CA LYS A 321 -17.78 18.20 -17.76
C LYS A 321 -18.31 17.50 -19.01
N ALA A 322 -18.17 18.12 -20.18
CA ALA A 322 -18.58 17.52 -21.44
C ALA A 322 -17.75 16.27 -21.78
N ALA A 323 -16.42 16.35 -21.66
CA ALA A 323 -15.52 15.22 -21.90
C ALA A 323 -15.80 14.06 -20.93
N PHE A 324 -15.96 14.36 -19.64
CA PHE A 324 -16.32 13.37 -18.63
C PHE A 324 -17.68 12.72 -18.92
N SER A 325 -18.71 13.50 -19.26
CA SER A 325 -20.03 12.97 -19.64
C SER A 325 -19.94 12.04 -20.85
N ASN A 326 -19.11 12.37 -21.84
CA ASN A 326 -18.87 11.51 -22.99
C ASN A 326 -18.15 10.22 -22.60
N ALA A 327 -17.15 10.29 -21.72
CA ALA A 327 -16.45 9.12 -21.19
C ALA A 327 -17.41 8.17 -20.46
N VAL A 328 -18.25 8.69 -19.56
CA VAL A 328 -19.29 7.92 -18.85
C VAL A 328 -20.27 7.27 -19.84
N LYS A 329 -20.84 8.05 -20.77
CA LYS A 329 -21.83 7.54 -21.75
C LYS A 329 -21.26 6.47 -22.68
N SER A 330 -19.96 6.51 -22.95
CA SER A 330 -19.33 5.55 -23.87
C SER A 330 -19.17 4.14 -23.26
N GLY A 331 -19.22 4.00 -21.94
CA GLY A 331 -19.02 2.72 -21.23
C GLY A 331 -17.60 2.15 -21.33
N LYS A 332 -16.68 2.79 -22.05
CA LYS A 332 -15.33 2.25 -22.32
C LYS A 332 -14.48 2.10 -21.06
N TYR A 333 -14.67 2.98 -20.08
CA TYR A 333 -13.97 2.96 -18.80
C TYR A 333 -14.59 2.01 -17.76
N ASP A 334 -15.71 1.34 -18.08
CA ASP A 334 -16.40 0.45 -17.12
C ASP A 334 -15.59 -0.82 -16.80
N LYS A 335 -14.75 -1.25 -17.74
CA LYS A 335 -13.90 -2.44 -17.64
C LYS A 335 -12.59 -2.20 -18.38
N VAL A 336 -11.57 -1.75 -17.64
CA VAL A 336 -10.22 -1.49 -18.15
C VAL A 336 -9.20 -2.24 -17.32
N GLU A 337 -8.05 -2.54 -17.92
CA GLU A 337 -6.95 -3.18 -17.21
C GLU A 337 -6.32 -2.19 -16.21
N ARG A 338 -6.03 -2.68 -15.00
CA ARG A 338 -5.26 -2.00 -13.96
C ARG A 338 -3.99 -2.77 -13.66
N THR A 339 -2.86 -2.06 -13.63
CA THR A 339 -1.56 -2.61 -13.29
C THR A 339 -1.61 -3.33 -11.93
N GLY A 340 -1.30 -4.63 -11.92
CA GLY A 340 -1.23 -5.43 -10.69
C GLY A 340 -2.57 -5.93 -10.12
N SER A 341 -3.72 -5.60 -10.73
CA SER A 341 -5.05 -5.97 -10.21
C SER A 341 -6.00 -6.60 -11.25
N GLY A 342 -5.74 -6.45 -12.56
CA GLY A 342 -6.56 -7.03 -13.61
C GLY A 342 -7.66 -6.07 -14.10
N ILE A 343 -8.80 -6.59 -14.56
CA ILE A 343 -9.86 -5.76 -15.16
C ILE A 343 -10.78 -5.18 -14.08
N GLU A 344 -10.90 -3.86 -14.03
CA GLU A 344 -11.70 -3.11 -13.06
C GLU A 344 -12.43 -1.93 -13.72
N ARG A 345 -13.39 -1.32 -13.00
CA ARG A 345 -13.93 -0.01 -13.37
C ARG A 345 -12.85 1.05 -13.14
N ALA A 346 -12.57 1.88 -14.14
CA ALA A 346 -11.53 2.89 -14.04
C ALA A 346 -11.83 3.91 -12.93
N TYR A 347 -10.81 4.28 -12.15
CA TYR A 347 -10.93 5.29 -11.11
C TYR A 347 -11.35 6.66 -11.66
N ALA A 348 -10.97 6.94 -12.91
CA ALA A 348 -11.40 8.09 -13.71
C ALA A 348 -12.93 8.28 -13.79
N LEU A 349 -13.74 7.26 -13.52
CA LEU A 349 -15.22 7.38 -13.51
C LEU A 349 -15.82 7.81 -12.17
N THR A 350 -15.01 8.06 -11.13
CA THR A 350 -15.48 8.50 -9.82
C THR A 350 -16.15 9.88 -9.90
N ASN A 351 -15.48 10.86 -10.53
CA ASN A 351 -16.01 12.19 -10.82
C ASN A 351 -15.16 12.88 -11.90
N GLU A 352 -15.55 14.07 -12.36
CA GLU A 352 -14.81 14.79 -13.40
C GLU A 352 -13.39 15.23 -13.00
N LYS A 353 -13.10 15.38 -11.70
CA LYS A 353 -11.77 15.75 -11.21
C LYS A 353 -10.83 14.54 -11.27
N GLU A 354 -11.29 13.35 -10.86
CA GLU A 354 -10.52 12.10 -11.02
C GLU A 354 -10.27 11.80 -12.49
N TYR A 355 -11.28 11.99 -13.34
CA TYR A 355 -11.12 11.86 -14.78
C TYR A 355 -9.99 12.75 -15.29
N PHE A 356 -9.97 14.03 -14.90
CA PHE A 356 -8.90 14.95 -15.31
C PHE A 356 -7.51 14.51 -14.81
N ALA A 357 -7.42 14.05 -13.56
CA ALA A 357 -6.16 13.66 -12.94
C ALA A 357 -5.58 12.36 -13.53
N GLU A 358 -6.38 11.31 -13.65
CA GLU A 358 -6.02 10.04 -14.30
C GLU A 358 -5.57 10.24 -15.75
N LEU A 359 -6.29 11.08 -16.51
CA LEU A 359 -5.91 11.38 -17.89
C LEU A 359 -4.62 12.21 -17.96
N THR A 360 -4.34 13.03 -16.96
CA THR A 360 -3.07 13.79 -16.87
C THR A 360 -1.88 12.83 -16.70
N GLU A 361 -2.02 11.77 -15.89
CA GLU A 361 -1.00 10.74 -15.75
C GLU A 361 -0.71 10.03 -17.07
N ALA A 362 -1.75 9.60 -17.78
CA ALA A 362 -1.60 8.98 -19.09
C ALA A 362 -0.98 9.95 -20.11
N TYR A 363 -1.39 11.23 -20.10
CA TYR A 363 -0.96 12.23 -21.08
C TYR A 363 0.55 12.55 -20.99
N PHE A 364 1.10 12.67 -19.79
CA PHE A 364 2.52 12.97 -19.59
C PHE A 364 3.40 11.74 -19.36
N GLY A 365 2.78 10.59 -19.08
CA GLY A 365 3.46 9.56 -18.34
C GLY A 365 2.84 8.17 -18.43
N LYS A 366 2.71 7.55 -17.26
CA LYS A 366 2.17 6.21 -17.08
C LYS A 366 1.06 6.26 -16.03
N ASN A 367 -0.16 6.00 -16.46
CA ASN A 367 -1.29 5.74 -15.58
C ASN A 367 -1.30 4.28 -15.09
N ASP A 368 -1.91 4.00 -13.95
CA ASP A 368 -2.09 2.63 -13.46
C ASP A 368 -3.32 1.94 -14.06
N TYR A 369 -4.32 2.69 -14.51
CA TYR A 369 -5.47 2.22 -15.31
C TYR A 369 -5.28 2.48 -16.81
N TYR A 370 -5.74 1.55 -17.65
CA TYR A 370 -5.79 1.77 -19.10
C TYR A 370 -6.79 2.90 -19.44
N PRO A 371 -6.44 3.87 -20.31
CA PRO A 371 -5.23 3.93 -21.13
C PRO A 371 -3.99 4.32 -20.32
N PHE A 372 -2.91 3.55 -20.46
CA PHE A 372 -1.72 3.70 -19.62
C PHE A 372 -0.82 4.85 -20.05
N ASN A 373 -0.91 5.32 -21.28
CA ASN A 373 -0.02 6.34 -21.83
C ASN A 373 -0.70 7.21 -22.89
N ARG A 374 0.01 8.23 -23.36
CA ARG A 374 -0.50 9.26 -24.27
C ARG A 374 -1.06 8.71 -25.58
N GLU A 375 -0.35 7.77 -26.21
CA GLU A 375 -0.76 7.18 -27.48
C GLU A 375 -2.04 6.34 -27.32
N GLN A 376 -2.13 5.57 -26.22
CA GLN A 376 -3.33 4.82 -25.89
C GLN A 376 -4.49 5.77 -25.57
N LEU A 377 -4.23 6.85 -24.84
CA LEU A 377 -5.23 7.87 -24.51
C LEU A 377 -5.83 8.50 -25.77
N GLU A 378 -4.98 8.91 -26.72
CA GLU A 378 -5.42 9.48 -27.99
C GLU A 378 -6.38 8.57 -28.75
N LYS A 379 -6.10 7.26 -28.78
CA LYS A 379 -6.92 6.27 -29.48
C LYS A 379 -8.19 5.89 -28.71
N PHE A 380 -8.07 5.71 -27.40
CA PHE A 380 -9.14 5.21 -26.55
C PHE A 380 -10.15 6.30 -26.18
N ASP A 381 -9.65 7.50 -25.89
CA ASP A 381 -10.48 8.66 -25.57
C ASP A 381 -10.02 9.93 -26.29
N PRO A 382 -10.34 10.07 -27.60
CA PRO A 382 -9.98 11.27 -28.36
C PRO A 382 -10.53 12.57 -27.76
N SER A 383 -11.70 12.52 -27.11
CA SER A 383 -12.29 13.68 -26.43
C SER A 383 -11.51 14.05 -25.17
N GLY A 384 -11.15 13.05 -24.36
CA GLY A 384 -10.28 13.22 -23.19
C GLY A 384 -8.87 13.69 -23.57
N TYR A 385 -8.31 13.15 -24.65
CA TYR A 385 -7.02 13.60 -25.20
C TYR A 385 -7.06 15.08 -25.62
N ALA A 386 -8.07 15.49 -26.38
CA ALA A 386 -8.24 16.88 -26.81
C ALA A 386 -8.46 17.84 -25.61
N LEU A 387 -9.11 17.36 -24.55
CA LEU A 387 -9.20 18.08 -23.27
C LEU A 387 -7.80 18.28 -22.65
N MET A 388 -6.99 17.23 -22.57
CA MET A 388 -5.62 17.31 -22.04
C MET A 388 -4.76 18.30 -22.82
N GLN A 389 -4.79 18.25 -24.16
CA GLN A 389 -4.09 19.24 -24.99
C GLN A 389 -4.52 20.67 -24.67
N SER A 390 -5.82 20.90 -24.49
CA SER A 390 -6.33 22.24 -24.19
C SER A 390 -5.93 22.74 -22.81
N ALA A 391 -5.69 21.84 -21.86
CA ALA A 391 -5.28 22.18 -20.49
C ALA A 391 -3.77 22.37 -20.38
N TRP A 392 -3.01 21.50 -21.05
CA TRP A 392 -1.60 21.28 -20.83
C TRP A 392 -0.67 21.71 -21.97
N ASP A 393 -1.18 22.10 -23.15
CA ASP A 393 -0.35 22.63 -24.23
C ASP A 393 -0.42 24.18 -24.33
N GLN A 394 -0.86 24.84 -23.25
CA GLN A 394 -0.99 26.30 -23.15
C GLN A 394 0.33 27.05 -22.96
#